data_AF-A0A221W268-F1
#
_entry.id   AF-A0A221W268-F1
#
_cell.length_a   1.000
_cell.length_b   1.000
_cell.length_c   1.000
_cell.angle_alpha   90.00
_cell.angle_beta   90.00
_cell.angle_gamma   90.00
#
_symmetry.space_group_name_H-M   'P 1'
#
loop_
_entity.id
_entity.type
_entity.pdbx_description
1 polymer ?
#
loop_
_entity_poly.entity_id
_entity_poly.type
_entity_poly.pdbx_seq_one_letter_code
_entity_poly.pdbx_strand_id
1 'polypeptide(L)'
;MEQWIEAREMREGTYAVVMHRTQRTTHHLVVYSATFPARMGLSDADGRRLVEAAVGLLADRGDEVEHDLDLDWMAHSDADFLAGLRERLVGSATI
;
A
#
# COMPACT_ATOMS: atom_id res chain seq x y z
N MET A 1 -18.77 6.96 -3.76
CA MET A 1 -18.14 7.48 -2.53
C MET A 1 -16.72 7.84 -2.89
N GLU A 2 -16.27 9.06 -2.62
CA GLU A 2 -14.89 9.46 -2.90
C GLU A 2 -13.97 8.90 -1.81
N GLN A 3 -13.22 7.86 -2.17
CA GLN A 3 -12.07 7.38 -1.43
C GLN A 3 -10.84 7.81 -2.20
N TRP A 4 -9.91 8.47 -1.52
CA TRP A 4 -8.61 8.78 -2.10
C TRP A 4 -7.51 8.43 -1.10
N ILE A 5 -6.39 7.99 -1.66
CA ILE A 5 -5.18 7.63 -0.93
C ILE A 5 -4.06 8.40 -1.60
N GLU A 6 -3.28 9.12 -0.80
CA GLU A 6 -2.09 9.81 -1.26
C GLU A 6 -0.90 9.32 -0.44
N ALA A 7 0.10 8.78 -1.11
CA ALA A 7 1.35 8.39 -0.48
C ALA A 7 2.47 9.36 -0.84
N ARG A 8 3.17 9.83 0.19
CA ARG A 8 4.36 10.68 0.06
C ARG A 8 5.56 9.99 0.66
N GLU A 9 6.59 9.80 -0.16
CA GLU A 9 7.86 9.26 0.30
C GLU A 9 8.52 10.21 1.30
N MET A 10 8.95 9.65 2.42
CA MET A 10 9.72 10.36 3.45
C MET A 10 11.21 10.07 3.30
N ARG A 11 11.52 8.82 2.96
CA ARG A 11 12.84 8.28 2.61
C ARG A 11 12.60 6.95 1.89
N GLU A 12 13.65 6.39 1.30
CA GLU A 12 13.61 5.09 0.64
C GLU A 12 12.89 4.04 1.50
N GLY A 13 11.85 3.42 0.93
CA GLY A 13 11.04 2.39 1.59
C GLY A 13 10.17 2.87 2.75
N THR A 14 9.98 4.18 2.96
CA THR A 14 9.14 4.75 4.03
C THR A 14 8.24 5.85 3.50
N TYR A 15 6.93 5.71 3.70
CA TYR A 15 5.91 6.61 3.18
C TYR A 15 4.96 7.09 4.28
N ALA A 16 4.66 8.38 4.27
CA ALA A 16 3.48 8.92 4.95
C ALA A 16 2.29 8.79 4.00
N VAL A 17 1.20 8.22 4.48
CA VAL A 17 -0.02 8.02 3.70
C VAL A 17 -1.17 8.75 4.35
N VAL A 18 -1.90 9.50 3.55
CA VAL A 18 -3.19 10.07 3.93
C VAL A 18 -4.27 9.28 3.20
N MET A 19 -5.17 8.68 3.97
CA MET A 19 -6.36 8.02 3.44
C MET A 19 -7.58 8.83 3.84
N HIS A 20 -8.39 9.21 2.87
CA HIS A 20 -9.70 9.79 3.10
C HIS A 20 -10.78 8.80 2.68
N ARG A 21 -11.67 8.46 3.62
CA ARG A 21 -12.81 7.58 3.37
C ARG A 21 -14.06 8.21 3.95
N THR A 22 -15.00 8.56 3.06
CA THR A 22 -16.31 9.14 3.42
C THR A 22 -16.19 10.43 4.23
N GLN A 23 -16.09 10.36 5.56
CA GLN A 23 -15.99 11.51 6.47
C GLN A 23 -14.79 11.43 7.42
N ARG A 24 -13.92 10.42 7.26
CA ARG A 24 -12.75 10.23 8.13
C ARG A 24 -11.47 10.31 7.29
N THR A 25 -10.54 11.14 7.74
CA THR A 25 -9.16 11.16 7.25
C THR A 25 -8.28 10.49 8.29
N THR A 26 -7.47 9.52 7.86
CA THR A 26 -6.48 8.84 8.69
C THR A 26 -5.08 9.01 8.09
N HIS A 27 -4.09 9.01 8.97
CA HIS A 27 -2.68 9.10 8.60
C HIS A 27 -2.02 7.77 8.96
N HIS A 28 -1.20 7.26 8.06
CA HIS A 28 -0.50 6.00 8.22
C HIS A 28 0.97 6.16 7.86
N LEU A 29 1.84 5.45 8.57
CA LEU A 29 3.22 5.23 8.22
C LEU A 29 3.31 3.85 7.55
N VAL A 30 3.84 3.80 6.34
CA VAL A 30 4.06 2.55 5.62
C VAL A 30 5.55 2.35 5.39
N VAL A 31 6.05 1.18 5.76
CA VAL A 31 7.44 0.80 5.56
C VAL A 31 7.56 -0.51 4.79
N TYR A 32 8.61 -0.62 4.00
CA TYR A 32 9.01 -1.85 3.34
C TYR A 32 10.53 -1.89 3.15
N SER A 33 11.09 -3.09 3.01
CA SER A 33 12.50 -3.33 2.74
C SER A 33 12.87 -2.99 1.30
N ALA A 34 14.11 -2.59 1.05
CA ALA A 34 14.58 -2.30 -0.31
C ALA A 34 14.38 -3.47 -1.30
N THR A 35 14.24 -4.70 -0.81
CA THR A 35 14.01 -5.87 -1.67
C THR A 35 12.54 -6.10 -2.02
N PHE A 36 11.61 -5.46 -1.31
CA PHE A 36 10.19 -5.71 -1.44
C PHE A 36 9.62 -5.34 -2.83
N PRO A 37 9.93 -4.16 -3.42
CA PRO A 37 9.47 -3.84 -4.79
C PRO A 37 9.91 -4.89 -5.82
N ALA A 38 11.17 -5.33 -5.75
CA ALA A 38 11.70 -6.35 -6.65
C ALA A 38 10.95 -7.70 -6.52
N ARG A 39 10.56 -8.10 -5.30
CA ARG A 39 9.72 -9.30 -5.06
C ARG A 39 8.31 -9.20 -5.67
N MET A 40 7.89 -7.98 -5.98
CA MET A 40 6.65 -7.65 -6.67
C MET A 40 6.82 -7.45 -8.18
N GLY A 41 8.05 -7.58 -8.71
CA GLY A 41 8.36 -7.31 -10.11
C GLY A 41 8.30 -5.82 -10.47
N LEU A 42 8.44 -4.95 -9.46
CA LEU A 42 8.40 -3.50 -9.61
C LEU A 42 9.81 -2.89 -9.53
N SER A 43 9.93 -1.67 -10.06
CA SER A 43 11.10 -0.82 -9.83
C SER A 43 10.92 0.01 -8.57
N ASP A 44 12.02 0.56 -8.04
CA ASP A 44 11.95 1.46 -6.86
C ASP A 44 11.11 2.71 -7.14
N ALA A 45 11.05 3.16 -8.40
CA ALA A 45 10.23 4.28 -8.84
C ALA A 45 8.72 4.02 -8.70
N ASP A 46 8.30 2.75 -8.58
CA ASP A 46 6.91 2.35 -8.38
C ASP A 46 6.49 2.38 -6.89
N GLY A 47 7.39 2.76 -5.98
CA GLY A 47 7.17 2.71 -4.53
C GLY A 47 5.91 3.43 -4.05
N ARG A 48 5.60 4.61 -4.60
CA ARG A 48 4.36 5.33 -4.30
C ARG A 48 3.13 4.51 -4.69
N ARG A 49 3.10 4.00 -5.93
CA ARG A 49 1.99 3.21 -6.46
C ARG A 49 1.79 1.92 -5.66
N LEU A 50 2.90 1.29 -5.27
CA LEU A 50 2.90 0.11 -4.40
C LEU A 50 2.21 0.38 -3.07
N VAL A 51 2.58 1.48 -2.40
CA VAL A 51 2.01 1.87 -1.11
C VAL A 51 0.53 2.21 -1.21
N GLU A 52 0.14 2.99 -2.23
CA GLU A 52 -1.27 3.34 -2.47
C GLU A 52 -2.12 2.08 -2.76
N ALA A 53 -1.58 1.13 -3.52
CA ALA A 53 -2.24 -0.14 -3.81
C ALA A 53 -2.38 -1.00 -2.54
N ALA A 54 -1.35 -1.07 -1.69
CA ALA A 54 -1.37 -1.83 -0.44
C ALA A 54 -2.41 -1.28 0.54
N VAL A 55 -2.40 0.03 0.79
CA VAL A 55 -3.38 0.68 1.68
C VAL A 55 -4.80 0.57 1.10
N GLY A 56 -4.94 0.70 -0.22
CA GLY A 56 -6.23 0.52 -0.89
C GLY A 56 -6.78 -0.89 -0.73
N LEU A 57 -5.93 -1.92 -0.89
CA LEU A 57 -6.32 -3.31 -0.67
C LEU A 57 -6.81 -3.55 0.76
N LEU A 58 -6.12 -2.98 1.76
CA LEU A 58 -6.51 -3.12 3.16
C LEU A 58 -7.82 -2.41 3.47
N ALA A 59 -8.00 -1.20 2.95
CA ALA A 59 -9.23 -0.44 3.11
C ALA A 59 -10.45 -1.17 2.50
N ASP A 60 -10.24 -1.85 1.37
CA ASP A 60 -11.30 -2.60 0.66
C ASP A 60 -11.72 -3.87 1.41
N ARG A 61 -10.86 -4.45 2.25
CA ARG A 61 -11.20 -5.61 3.10
C ARG A 61 -12.18 -5.28 4.22
N GLY A 62 -12.43 -3.99 4.46
CA GLY A 62 -13.43 -3.53 5.43
C GLY A 62 -12.90 -3.39 6.86
N ASP A 63 -11.66 -3.79 7.12
CA ASP A 63 -11.01 -3.63 8.41
C ASP A 63 -10.48 -2.19 8.61
N GLU A 64 -10.27 -1.80 9.88
CA GLU A 64 -9.56 -0.57 10.18
C GLU A 64 -8.09 -0.74 9.79
N VAL A 65 -7.61 0.13 8.90
CA VAL A 65 -6.21 0.09 8.45
C VAL A 65 -5.32 0.56 9.60
N GLU A 66 -4.35 -0.26 10.00
CA GLU A 66 -3.41 0.08 11.08
C GLU A 66 -2.62 1.35 10.74
N HIS A 67 -2.30 2.13 11.78
CA HIS A 67 -1.55 3.37 11.62
C HIS A 67 -0.09 3.14 11.19
N ASP A 68 0.53 2.03 11.59
CA ASP A 68 1.88 1.66 11.21
C ASP A 68 1.81 0.32 10.45
N LEU A 69 2.22 0.33 9.19
CA LEU A 69 2.17 -0.82 8.30
C LEU A 69 3.57 -1.23 7.86
N ASP A 70 3.93 -2.49 8.09
CA ASP A 70 5.13 -3.13 7.55
C ASP A 70 4.73 -4.13 6.46
N LEU A 71 5.00 -3.78 5.19
CA LEU A 71 4.55 -4.60 4.06
C LEU A 71 5.28 -5.95 3.98
N ASP A 72 6.54 -6.02 4.43
CA ASP A 72 7.29 -7.27 4.48
C ASP A 72 6.69 -8.23 5.50
N TRP A 73 6.35 -7.70 6.69
CA TRP A 73 5.65 -8.46 7.72
C TRP A 73 4.29 -8.94 7.22
N MET A 74 3.50 -8.05 6.63
CA MET A 74 2.17 -8.39 6.11
C MET A 74 2.23 -9.48 5.03
N ALA A 75 3.16 -9.38 4.08
CA ALA A 75 3.35 -10.40 3.06
C ALA A 75 3.81 -11.75 3.64
N HIS A 76 4.39 -11.76 4.84
CA HIS A 76 4.76 -12.98 5.56
C HIS A 76 3.59 -13.56 6.37
N SER A 77 2.82 -12.71 7.06
CA SER A 77 1.75 -13.12 7.96
C SER A 77 0.42 -13.41 7.26
N ASP A 78 0.20 -12.83 6.08
CA ASP A 78 -1.04 -12.90 5.32
C ASP A 78 -0.76 -13.34 3.87
N ALA A 79 -1.07 -14.60 3.58
CA ALA A 79 -0.87 -15.20 2.27
C ALA A 79 -1.72 -14.55 1.17
N ASP A 80 -2.91 -14.05 1.52
CA ASP A 80 -3.85 -13.44 0.58
C ASP A 80 -3.49 -11.98 0.28
N PHE A 81 -2.78 -11.32 1.19
CA PHE A 81 -2.31 -9.95 1.01
C PHE A 81 -1.39 -9.83 -0.22
N LEU A 82 -0.38 -10.71 -0.31
CA LEU A 82 0.57 -10.65 -1.42
C LEU A 82 -0.09 -10.92 -2.77
N ALA A 83 -1.00 -11.89 -2.82
CA ALA A 83 -1.75 -12.22 -4.04
C ALA A 83 -2.65 -11.06 -4.47
N GLY A 84 -3.47 -10.53 -3.56
CA GLY A 84 -4.35 -9.40 -3.85
C GLY A 84 -3.59 -8.14 -4.24
N LEU A 85 -2.42 -7.89 -3.64
CA LEU A 85 -1.59 -6.74 -3.98
C LEU A 85 -1.04 -6.86 -5.41
N ARG A 86 -0.58 -8.05 -5.82
CA ARG A 86 -0.13 -8.31 -7.19
C ARG A 86 -1.26 -8.11 -8.20
N GLU A 87 -2.44 -8.66 -7.92
CA GLU A 87 -3.61 -8.50 -8.79
C GLU A 87 -3.99 -7.02 -8.96
N ARG A 88 -4.02 -6.26 -7.86
CA ARG A 88 -4.33 -4.83 -7.89
C ARG A 88 -3.29 -4.05 -8.69
N LEU A 89 -2.01 -4.34 -8.50
CA LEU A 89 -0.93 -3.69 -9.24
C LEU A 89 -1.01 -3.95 -10.73
N VAL A 90 -1.34 -5.16 -11.17
CA VAL A 90 -1.56 -5.48 -12.59
C VAL A 90 -2.79 -4.75 -13.14
N GLY A 91 -3.90 -4.75 -12.39
CA GLY A 91 -5.14 -4.07 -12.79
C GLY A 91 -5.00 -2.55 -12.93
N SER A 92 -4.16 -1.92 -12.09
CA SER A 92 -3.86 -0.47 -12.16
C SER A 92 -2.91 -0.06 -13.29
N ALA A 93 -2.40 -1.01 -14.10
CA ALA A 93 -1.50 -0.72 -15.22
C ALA A 93 -2.23 -0.28 -16.51
N THR A 94 -3.55 -0.18 -16.49
CA THR A 94 -4.34 0.20 -17.67
C THR A 94 -4.61 1.71 -17.64
N ILE A 95 -3.87 2.47 -18.45
CA ILE A 95 -4.22 3.81 -18.92
C ILE A 95 -4.44 3.70 -20.43
#